data_AF-A0A3P9P9N7-F1
#
_entry.id   AF-A0A3P9P9N7-F1
#
_cell.length_a   1.000
_cell.length_b   1.000
_cell.length_c   1.000
_cell.angle_alpha   90.00
_cell.angle_beta   90.00
_cell.angle_gamma   90.00
#
_symmetry.space_group_name_H-M   'P 1'
#
loop_
_entity.id
_entity.type
_entity.pdbx_description
1 polymer ?
#
loop_
_entity_poly.entity_id
_entity_poly.type
_entity_poly.pdbx_seq_one_letter_code
_entity_poly.pdbx_strand_id
1 'polypeptide(L)'
;MLKKPPKLKSTMRSKARGNVNITADSEAVFVFALFSISTQIELLTLLFFSSLAEEAKAKAFEEKSATIRAHHVKAVTKKVLKKARG
;
A
#
# COMPACT_ATOMS: atom_id res chain seq x y z
N MET A 1 -9.33 -17.05 6.75
CA MET A 1 -8.18 -17.46 5.91
C MET A 1 -7.78 -16.26 5.06
N LEU A 2 -6.67 -15.58 5.42
CA LEU A 2 -6.09 -14.54 4.58
C LEU A 2 -5.70 -15.19 3.24
N LYS A 3 -6.49 -14.94 2.19
CA LYS A 3 -6.13 -15.29 0.82
C LYS A 3 -4.73 -14.73 0.57
N LYS A 4 -3.83 -15.55 0.03
CA LYS A 4 -2.40 -15.27 -0.24
C LYS A 4 -2.16 -13.76 -0.40
N PRO A 5 -1.18 -13.17 0.29
CA PRO A 5 -0.90 -11.75 0.15
C PRO A 5 -0.81 -11.42 -1.34
N PRO A 6 -1.46 -10.34 -1.82
CA PRO A 6 -1.41 -9.96 -3.22
C PRO A 6 0.03 -9.97 -3.67
N LYS A 7 0.30 -10.28 -4.96
CA LYS A 7 1.65 -10.46 -5.52
C LYS A 7 2.47 -9.14 -5.49
N LEU A 8 2.64 -8.53 -4.34
CA LEU A 8 3.17 -7.19 -4.09
C LEU A 8 4.61 -7.12 -4.58
N LYS A 9 5.41 -8.15 -4.30
CA LYS A 9 6.77 -8.29 -4.84
C LYS A 9 6.82 -8.31 -6.37
N SER A 10 5.82 -8.86 -7.06
CA SER A 10 5.77 -8.85 -8.53
C SER A 10 5.30 -7.49 -9.05
N THR A 11 4.32 -6.88 -8.39
CA THR A 11 3.81 -5.55 -8.75
C THR A 11 4.89 -4.49 -8.57
N MET A 12 5.61 -4.50 -7.45
CA MET A 12 6.74 -3.61 -7.19
C MET A 12 7.81 -3.74 -8.27
N ARG A 13 8.25 -4.96 -8.59
CA ARG A 13 9.23 -5.22 -9.65
C ARG A 13 8.76 -4.70 -11.01
N SER A 14 7.48 -4.87 -11.34
CA SER A 14 6.91 -4.35 -12.59
C SER A 14 6.75 -2.83 -12.65
N LYS A 15 6.82 -2.13 -11.50
CA LYS A 15 6.57 -0.68 -11.38
C LYS A 15 7.80 0.14 -11.02
N ALA A 16 8.87 -0.48 -10.53
CA ALA A 16 10.14 0.20 -10.30
C ALA A 16 10.71 0.72 -11.64
N ARG A 17 11.05 2.02 -11.69
CA ARG A 17 11.70 2.64 -12.86
C ARG A 17 13.21 2.59 -12.67
N GLY A 18 13.91 1.94 -13.60
CA GLY A 18 15.35 1.75 -13.61
C GLY A 18 15.80 0.36 -13.17
N ASN A 19 17.04 0.00 -13.51
CA ASN A 19 17.73 -1.07 -12.79
C ASN A 19 17.91 -0.54 -11.37
N VAL A 20 17.03 -0.93 -10.45
CA VAL A 20 17.28 -0.68 -9.03
C VAL A 20 18.55 -1.48 -8.78
N ASN A 21 19.71 -0.81 -8.80
CA ASN A 21 20.98 -1.41 -8.43
C ASN A 21 20.85 -1.73 -6.95
N ILE A 22 20.28 -2.90 -6.68
CA ILE A 22 20.45 -3.60 -5.42
C ILE A 22 21.87 -4.15 -5.54
N THR A 23 22.87 -3.29 -5.37
CA THR A 23 24.29 -3.68 -5.46
C THR A 23 24.53 -4.83 -4.50
N ALA A 24 25.09 -5.87 -5.08
CA ALA A 24 25.17 -7.20 -4.52
C ALA A 24 26.54 -7.38 -3.88
N ASP A 25 26.58 -7.37 -2.55
CA ASP A 25 27.83 -7.50 -1.81
C ASP A 25 27.83 -8.77 -0.92
N SER A 26 26.68 -9.44 -0.77
CA SER A 26 26.53 -10.68 0.02
C SER A 26 25.11 -11.24 -0.15
N GLU A 27 24.95 -12.52 -0.52
CA GLU A 27 23.62 -13.14 -0.67
C GLU A 27 22.78 -13.06 0.62
N ALA A 28 23.40 -13.11 1.79
CA ALA A 28 22.70 -12.99 3.07
C ALA A 28 22.20 -11.55 3.31
N VAL A 29 23.00 -10.53 2.94
CA VAL A 29 22.59 -9.13 3.00
C VAL A 29 21.52 -8.84 1.95
N PHE A 30 21.58 -9.48 0.78
CA PHE A 30 20.55 -9.37 -0.26
C PHE A 30 19.21 -9.95 0.21
N VAL A 31 19.20 -11.15 0.80
CA VAL A 31 17.97 -11.76 1.34
C VAL A 31 17.40 -10.92 2.48
N PHE A 32 18.26 -10.40 3.37
CA PHE A 32 17.83 -9.53 4.46
C PHE A 32 17.32 -8.17 3.98
N ALA A 33 17.97 -7.54 3.00
CA ALA A 33 17.55 -6.28 2.41
C ALA A 33 16.25 -6.44 1.59
N LEU A 34 16.10 -7.51 0.80
CA LEU A 34 14.85 -7.80 0.10
C LEU A 34 13.71 -8.07 1.07
N PHE A 35 13.99 -8.77 2.16
CA PHE A 35 13.01 -9.03 3.22
C PHE A 35 12.58 -7.72 3.89
N SER A 36 13.54 -6.88 4.27
CA SER A 36 13.30 -5.57 4.89
C SER A 36 12.54 -4.59 3.99
N ILE A 37 12.87 -4.52 2.70
CA ILE A 37 12.15 -3.65 1.74
C ILE A 37 10.72 -4.18 1.52
N SER A 38 10.55 -5.50 1.44
CA SER A 38 9.21 -6.10 1.29
C SER A 38 8.33 -5.80 2.50
N THR A 39 8.86 -5.95 3.72
CA THR A 39 8.10 -5.67 4.95
C THR A 39 7.77 -4.19 5.11
N GLN A 40 8.66 -3.28 4.73
CA GLN A 40 8.39 -1.84 4.72
C GLN A 40 7.25 -1.48 3.78
N ILE A 41 7.23 -2.04 2.57
CA ILE A 41 6.18 -1.75 1.60
C ILE A 41 4.86 -2.41 1.98
N GLU A 42 4.89 -3.60 2.59
CA GLU A 42 3.71 -4.22 3.19
C GLU A 42 3.12 -3.34 4.30
N LEU A 43 3.96 -2.83 5.21
CA LEU A 43 3.55 -1.92 6.27
C LEU A 43 2.97 -0.61 5.71
N LEU A 44 3.65 0.01 4.75
CA LEU A 44 3.16 1.23 4.09
C LEU A 44 1.83 0.99 3.37
N THR A 45 1.68 -0.17 2.74
CA THR A 45 0.42 -0.56 2.09
C THR A 45 -0.72 -0.71 3.11
N LEU A 46 -0.44 -1.33 4.27
CA LEU A 46 -1.42 -1.45 5.35
C LEU A 46 -1.80 -0.09 5.94
N LEU A 47 -0.82 0.78 6.20
CA LEU A 47 -1.07 2.14 6.69
C LEU A 47 -1.88 2.96 5.69
N PHE A 48 -1.56 2.84 4.40
CA PHE A 48 -2.34 3.46 3.32
C PHE A 48 -3.79 3.00 3.34
N PHE A 49 -4.04 1.67 3.39
CA PHE A 49 -5.42 1.16 3.44
C PHE A 49 -6.15 1.55 4.73
N SER A 50 -5.47 1.59 5.86
CA SER A 50 -6.05 2.05 7.13
C SER A 50 -6.53 3.50 7.01
N SER A 51 -5.65 4.40 6.52
CA SER A 51 -6.01 5.81 6.33
C SER A 51 -7.14 6.01 5.32
N LEU A 52 -7.17 5.22 4.25
CA LEU A 52 -8.23 5.25 3.24
C LEU A 52 -9.57 4.78 3.83
N ALA A 53 -9.55 3.73 4.66
CA ALA A 53 -10.74 3.21 5.32
C ALA A 53 -11.30 4.20 6.35
N GLU A 54 -10.45 4.88 7.13
CA GLU A 54 -10.87 5.92 8.06
C GLU A 54 -11.52 7.11 7.35
N GLU A 55 -10.90 7.62 6.29
CA GLU A 55 -11.48 8.73 5.52
C GLU A 55 -12.79 8.31 4.82
N ALA A 56 -12.86 7.09 4.28
CA ALA A 56 -14.09 6.58 3.66
C ALA A 56 -15.22 6.36 4.69
N LYS A 57 -14.88 5.93 5.90
CA LYS A 57 -15.82 5.80 7.02
C LYS A 57 -16.36 7.15 7.45
N ALA A 58 -15.49 8.16 7.58
CA ALA A 58 -15.91 9.52 7.88
C ALA A 58 -16.88 10.04 6.80
N LYS A 59 -16.58 9.77 5.52
CA LYS A 59 -17.47 10.19 4.43
C LYS A 59 -18.82 9.49 4.44
N ALA A 60 -18.83 8.17 4.70
CA ALA A 60 -20.07 7.42 4.86
C ALA A 60 -20.92 7.96 6.03
N PHE A 61 -20.26 8.37 7.12
CA PHE A 61 -20.92 8.95 8.28
C PHE A 61 -21.53 10.33 7.99
N GLU A 62 -20.82 11.21 7.28
CA GLU A 62 -21.36 12.49 6.79
C GLU A 62 -22.63 12.31 5.95
N GLU A 63 -22.65 11.27 5.11
CA GLU A 63 -23.79 10.92 4.25
C GLU A 63 -24.87 10.08 4.97
N LYS A 64 -24.73 9.85 6.28
CA LYS A 64 -25.64 9.02 7.10
C LYS A 64 -25.82 7.60 6.55
N SER A 65 -24.79 7.08 5.90
CA SER A 65 -24.78 5.74 5.32
C SER A 65 -24.28 4.71 6.33
N ALA A 66 -25.05 3.63 6.51
CA ALA A 66 -24.69 2.54 7.42
C ALA A 66 -23.52 1.67 6.92
N THR A 67 -23.12 1.81 5.64
CA THR A 67 -22.07 0.98 5.01
C THR A 67 -21.15 1.81 4.14
N ILE A 68 -19.88 1.40 4.02
CA ILE A 68 -18.95 2.02 3.07
C ILE A 68 -19.24 1.48 1.67
N ARG A 69 -19.60 2.37 0.74
CA ARG A 69 -19.89 2.08 -0.66
C ARG A 69 -18.78 2.60 -1.57
N ALA A 70 -18.81 2.17 -2.83
CA ALA A 70 -17.80 2.53 -3.82
C ALA A 70 -17.65 4.05 -4.03
N HIS A 71 -18.74 4.82 -3.91
CA HIS A 71 -18.68 6.28 -4.11
C HIS A 71 -17.99 7.00 -2.94
N HIS A 72 -18.16 6.55 -1.69
CA HIS A 72 -17.43 7.10 -0.54
C HIS A 72 -15.92 6.94 -0.74
N VAL A 73 -15.48 5.76 -1.19
CA VAL A 73 -14.06 5.49 -1.47
C VAL A 73 -13.56 6.37 -2.60
N LYS A 74 -14.29 6.46 -3.73
CA LYS A 74 -13.91 7.32 -4.87
C LYS A 74 -13.75 8.78 -4.45
N ALA A 75 -14.63 9.30 -3.59
CA ALA A 75 -14.59 10.67 -3.12
C ALA A 75 -13.32 11.00 -2.33
N VAL A 76 -12.82 10.07 -1.50
CA VAL A 76 -11.64 10.30 -0.64
C VAL A 76 -10.31 9.85 -1.27
N THR A 77 -10.36 8.94 -2.26
CA THR A 77 -9.17 8.30 -2.84
C THR A 77 -8.13 9.32 -3.34
N LYS A 78 -8.57 10.37 -4.07
CA LYS A 78 -7.65 11.38 -4.63
C LYS A 78 -6.92 12.17 -3.52
N LYS A 79 -7.59 12.43 -2.39
CA LYS A 79 -7.02 13.13 -1.24
C LYS A 79 -5.99 12.25 -0.53
N VAL A 80 -6.33 11.00 -0.25
CA VAL A 80 -5.45 10.06 0.46
C VAL A 80 -4.22 9.71 -0.38
N LEU A 81 -4.37 9.49 -1.69
CA LEU A 81 -3.24 9.29 -2.60
C LEU A 81 -2.29 10.49 -2.67
N LYS A 82 -2.78 11.72 -2.49
CA LYS A 82 -1.92 12.91 -2.41
C LYS A 82 -1.12 12.94 -1.11
N LYS A 83 -1.72 12.53 0.01
CA LYS A 83 -1.04 12.44 1.32
C LYS A 83 0.02 11.34 1.35
N ALA A 84 -0.18 10.27 0.59
CA ALA A 84 0.76 9.14 0.52
C ALA A 84 1.99 9.40 -0.38
N ARG A 85 2.13 10.62 -0.92
CA ARG A 85 3.35 11.02 -1.63
C ARG A 85 4.43 11.27 -0.58
N GLY A 86 5.58 10.61 -0.75
CA GLY A 86 6.79 10.87 0.04
C GLY A 86 7.35 12.26 -0.24
#